data_AF-A0A6A6LT20-F1
#
_entry.id   AF-A0A6A6LT20-F1
#
_cell.length_a   1.000
_cell.length_b   1.000
_cell.length_c   1.000
_cell.angle_alpha   90.00
_cell.angle_beta   90.00
_cell.angle_gamma   90.00
#
_symmetry.space_group_name_H-M   'P 1'
#
loop_
_entity.id
_entity.type
_entity.pdbx_description
1 polymer ?
#
loop_
_entity_poly.entity_id
_entity_poly.type
_entity_poly.pdbx_seq_one_letter_code
_entity_poly.pdbx_strand_id
1 'polypeptide(L)'
;MESHGNKTGLSNYHILLVFFAISFPFSHGQETDTVGYGYVIEAVTVNLPTKSLKAELTLIKNSSVYGADIQNLNLLASFETKDRLRIRVTDSQTQRWEIPQEIIPRQNIPHDTFKPKSYIDGDGDDSPVNHRALLENQILSSPTSDLVFTLHNTNPFGFSVSRKSNGDVLFDASPDTTNSGTFLVFKDQYIQLSSSLPVDKSSLYGLGEHTKSTLKLQANETLTLWNADLASANLNVNHYGSHPFYIDDPISVRRGQSTGRD
;
A
#
# COMPACT_ATOMS: atom_id res chain seq x y z
N MET A 1 -34.77 8.76 30.88
CA MET A 1 -33.73 7.70 30.95
C MET A 1 -33.13 7.58 29.57
N GLU A 2 -32.11 8.40 29.30
CA GLU A 2 -31.33 8.32 28.06
C GLU A 2 -30.29 7.23 28.20
N SER A 3 -30.32 6.27 27.28
CA SER A 3 -29.31 5.23 27.13
C SER A 3 -28.17 5.79 26.27
N HIS A 4 -27.02 6.03 26.89
CA HIS A 4 -25.78 6.37 26.19
C HIS A 4 -25.17 5.09 25.59
N GLY A 5 -25.28 4.94 24.28
CA GLY A 5 -24.54 3.94 23.52
C GLY A 5 -23.07 4.34 23.40
N ASN A 6 -22.20 3.60 24.06
CA ASN A 6 -20.75 3.72 23.93
C ASN A 6 -20.32 3.20 22.55
N LYS A 7 -20.00 4.10 21.61
CA LYS A 7 -19.30 3.75 20.38
C LYS A 7 -17.81 3.61 20.70
N THR A 8 -17.34 2.38 20.88
CA THR A 8 -15.91 2.09 20.89
C THR A 8 -15.39 2.22 19.46
N GLY A 9 -14.85 3.39 19.12
CA GLY A 9 -14.07 3.57 17.91
C GLY A 9 -12.81 2.71 18.00
N LEU A 10 -12.63 1.80 17.04
CA LEU A 10 -11.35 1.13 16.83
C LEU A 10 -10.36 2.21 16.38
N SER A 11 -9.41 2.55 17.25
CA SER A 11 -8.29 3.41 16.88
C SER A 11 -7.34 2.59 16.00
N ASN A 12 -6.99 3.09 14.82
CA ASN A 12 -5.99 2.51 13.93
C ASN A 12 -4.79 3.44 13.85
N TYR A 13 -3.57 2.90 13.84
CA TYR A 13 -2.38 3.66 13.45
C TYR A 13 -2.19 3.54 11.94
N HIS A 14 -1.55 4.54 11.34
CA HIS A 14 -1.13 4.48 9.95
C HIS A 14 0.40 4.53 9.89
N ILE A 15 1.02 3.63 9.12
CA ILE A 15 2.37 3.90 8.61
C ILE A 15 2.19 4.72 7.36
N LEU A 16 2.76 5.92 7.35
CA LEU A 16 2.88 6.74 6.16
C LEU A 16 4.33 6.69 5.65
N LEU A 17 4.53 6.11 4.48
CA LEU A 17 5.81 6.18 3.78
C LEU A 17 5.74 7.35 2.81
N VAL A 18 6.59 8.36 3.06
CA VAL A 18 6.75 9.52 2.20
C VAL A 18 8.19 9.56 1.68
N PHE A 19 8.34 9.56 0.37
CA PHE A 19 9.65 9.74 -0.28
C PHE A 19 9.78 11.18 -0.77
N PHE A 20 10.70 11.94 -0.18
CA PHE A 20 11.04 13.31 -0.59
C PHE A 20 12.40 13.37 -1.26
N ALA A 21 12.49 14.15 -2.35
CA ALA A 21 13.75 14.66 -2.87
C ALA A 21 13.78 16.20 -2.71
N ILE A 22 14.44 16.66 -1.63
CA ILE A 22 14.91 18.03 -1.35
C ILE A 22 13.84 19.07 -0.94
N SER A 23 14.20 19.85 0.09
CA SER A 23 13.41 20.89 0.76
C SER A 23 13.48 22.25 0.04
N PHE A 24 12.33 22.88 -0.21
CA PHE A 24 12.24 24.31 -0.54
C PHE A 24 11.42 25.06 0.53
N PRO A 25 11.77 26.32 0.86
CA PRO A 25 10.97 27.14 1.75
C PRO A 25 9.77 27.71 0.98
N PHE A 26 8.55 27.47 1.45
CA PHE A 26 7.36 28.10 0.88
C PHE A 26 6.88 29.27 1.74
N SER A 27 6.56 30.39 1.06
CA SER A 27 5.86 31.55 1.61
C SER A 27 4.35 31.44 1.31
N HIS A 28 3.55 32.09 2.16
CA HIS A 28 2.11 31.86 2.41
C HIS A 28 1.14 32.34 1.31
N GLY A 29 0.01 31.63 1.19
CA GLY A 29 -1.27 32.14 0.65
C GLY A 29 -2.38 31.07 0.49
N GLN A 30 -3.40 31.13 1.37
CA GLN A 30 -4.82 30.70 1.30
C GLN A 30 -5.30 29.45 0.50
N GLU A 31 -6.23 28.72 1.13
CA GLU A 31 -6.70 27.33 0.89
C GLU A 31 -5.66 26.28 1.32
N THR A 32 -6.04 25.38 2.24
CA THR A 32 -5.16 24.25 2.58
C THR A 32 -5.17 23.30 1.40
N ASP A 33 -4.33 23.58 0.40
CA ASP A 33 -4.26 22.78 -0.81
C ASP A 33 -4.02 21.31 -0.42
N THR A 34 -4.95 20.45 -0.81
CA THR A 34 -4.86 19.02 -0.53
C THR A 34 -3.70 18.44 -1.34
N VAL A 35 -2.80 17.71 -0.70
CA VAL A 35 -1.58 17.15 -1.33
C VAL A 35 -1.90 16.34 -2.60
N GLY A 36 -2.99 15.58 -2.59
CA GLY A 36 -3.51 14.89 -3.75
C GLY A 36 -4.90 14.31 -3.49
N TYR A 37 -5.64 14.04 -4.56
CA TYR A 37 -7.01 13.53 -4.50
C TYR A 37 -7.11 12.02 -4.74
N GLY A 38 -5.99 11.34 -5.01
CA GLY A 38 -5.94 9.91 -5.27
C GLY A 38 -6.34 9.51 -6.69
N TYR A 39 -6.53 8.20 -6.88
CA TYR A 39 -6.82 7.58 -8.18
C TYR A 39 -8.09 6.73 -8.10
N VAL A 40 -8.72 6.49 -9.25
CA VAL A 40 -9.78 5.48 -9.43
C VAL A 40 -9.30 4.35 -10.33
N ILE A 41 -9.94 3.19 -10.24
CA ILE A 41 -9.68 2.05 -11.11
C ILE A 41 -10.45 2.24 -12.43
N GLU A 42 -9.73 2.21 -13.54
CA GLU A 42 -10.30 2.29 -14.88
C GLU A 42 -10.51 0.90 -15.47
N ALA A 43 -9.51 0.02 -15.35
CA ALA A 43 -9.60 -1.35 -15.85
C ALA A 43 -8.82 -2.32 -14.96
N VAL A 44 -9.25 -3.58 -14.93
CA VAL A 44 -8.56 -4.66 -14.23
C VAL A 44 -8.43 -5.88 -15.13
N THR A 45 -7.23 -6.44 -15.20
CA THR A 45 -6.92 -7.66 -15.95
C THR A 45 -6.21 -8.66 -15.04
N VAL A 46 -6.75 -9.86 -14.93
CA VAL A 46 -6.13 -10.97 -14.22
C VAL A 46 -5.49 -11.94 -15.21
N ASN A 47 -4.21 -12.25 -15.01
CA ASN A 47 -3.52 -13.30 -15.73
C ASN A 47 -3.33 -14.50 -14.80
N LEU A 48 -4.12 -15.55 -15.03
CA LEU A 48 -4.09 -16.79 -14.26
C LEU A 48 -2.77 -17.57 -14.44
N PRO A 49 -2.22 -17.78 -15.66
CA PRO A 49 -0.91 -18.41 -15.84
C PRO A 49 0.22 -17.79 -15.03
N THR A 50 0.33 -16.45 -15.00
CA THR A 50 1.38 -15.74 -14.26
C THR A 50 0.97 -15.38 -12.83
N LYS A 51 -0.24 -15.75 -12.41
CA LYS A 51 -0.79 -15.46 -11.08
C LYS A 51 -0.61 -13.99 -10.72
N SER A 52 -1.03 -13.12 -11.62
CA SER A 52 -0.85 -11.68 -11.49
C SER A 52 -2.12 -10.91 -11.87
N LEU A 53 -2.30 -9.76 -11.24
CA LEU A 53 -3.41 -8.84 -11.46
C LEU A 53 -2.83 -7.49 -11.84
N LYS A 54 -3.25 -6.93 -12.98
CA LYS A 54 -2.93 -5.58 -13.42
C LYS A 54 -4.17 -4.71 -13.27
N ALA A 55 -4.04 -3.55 -12.65
CA ALA A 55 -5.05 -2.51 -12.62
C ALA A 55 -4.50 -1.24 -13.28
N GLU A 56 -5.32 -0.63 -14.12
CA GLU A 56 -5.07 0.66 -14.75
C GLU A 56 -5.81 1.71 -13.93
N LEU A 57 -5.08 2.73 -13.48
CA LEU A 57 -5.55 3.72 -12.54
C LEU A 57 -5.49 5.11 -13.17
N THR A 58 -6.53 5.90 -12.95
CA THR A 58 -6.63 7.27 -13.49
C THR A 58 -6.84 8.26 -12.36
N LEU A 59 -6.10 9.37 -12.42
CA LEU A 59 -6.11 10.43 -11.41
C LEU A 59 -7.52 11.03 -11.29
N ILE A 60 -7.98 11.24 -10.06
CA ILE A 60 -9.32 11.82 -9.78
C ILE A 60 -9.35 13.31 -10.10
N LYS A 61 -8.38 14.04 -9.54
CA LYS A 61 -8.25 15.49 -9.65
C LYS A 61 -6.81 15.90 -9.42
N ASN A 62 -6.35 16.88 -10.19
CA ASN A 62 -5.01 17.45 -10.06
C ASN A 62 -4.86 18.30 -8.79
N SER A 63 -3.66 18.29 -8.23
CA SER A 63 -3.16 19.18 -7.18
C SER A 63 -1.75 19.67 -7.53
N SER A 64 -1.45 20.93 -7.24
CA SER A 64 -0.14 21.54 -7.49
C SER A 64 0.86 21.34 -6.34
N VAL A 65 0.39 20.91 -5.17
CA VAL A 65 1.24 20.72 -3.98
C VAL A 65 2.27 19.62 -4.26
N TYR A 66 3.53 19.89 -3.97
CA TYR A 66 4.66 19.00 -4.25
C TYR A 66 4.83 18.58 -5.73
N GLY A 67 4.29 19.38 -6.66
CA GLY A 67 4.46 19.19 -8.10
C GLY A 67 3.27 18.52 -8.78
N ALA A 68 3.42 18.30 -10.10
CA ALA A 68 2.37 17.75 -10.94
C ALA A 68 2.09 16.27 -10.63
N ASP A 69 0.81 15.91 -10.61
CA ASP A 69 0.36 14.52 -10.52
C ASP A 69 0.64 13.74 -11.81
N ILE A 70 1.00 12.47 -11.66
CA ILE A 70 1.03 11.53 -12.78
C ILE A 70 -0.41 11.18 -13.13
N GLN A 71 -0.80 11.31 -14.40
CA GLN A 71 -2.23 11.20 -14.75
C GLN A 71 -2.74 9.76 -14.73
N ASN A 72 -1.90 8.81 -15.16
CA ASN A 72 -2.28 7.41 -15.29
C ASN A 72 -1.19 6.51 -14.70
N LEU A 73 -1.60 5.52 -13.90
CA LEU A 73 -0.70 4.55 -13.28
C LEU A 73 -1.09 3.13 -13.67
N ASN A 74 -0.11 2.23 -13.64
CA ASN A 74 -0.30 0.79 -13.64
C ASN A 74 0.02 0.24 -12.25
N LEU A 75 -0.91 -0.48 -11.64
CA LEU A 75 -0.66 -1.32 -10.47
C LEU A 75 -0.57 -2.78 -10.92
N LEU A 76 0.51 -3.46 -10.57
CA LEU A 76 0.73 -4.88 -10.82
C LEU A 76 0.94 -5.62 -9.49
N ALA A 77 0.02 -6.50 -9.14
CA ALA A 77 0.17 -7.46 -8.05
C ALA A 77 0.52 -8.83 -8.61
N SER A 78 1.48 -9.53 -8.00
CA SER A 78 1.97 -10.83 -8.51
C SER A 78 2.68 -11.65 -7.45
N PHE A 79 2.51 -12.97 -7.50
CA PHE A 79 3.28 -13.89 -6.66
C PHE A 79 4.65 -14.19 -7.28
N GLU A 80 5.72 -13.77 -6.61
CA GLU A 80 7.09 -14.20 -6.98
C GLU A 80 7.42 -15.57 -6.38
N THR A 81 6.91 -15.85 -5.17
CA THR A 81 6.95 -17.18 -4.55
C THR A 81 5.63 -17.43 -3.82
N LYS A 82 5.46 -18.61 -3.22
CA LYS A 82 4.30 -18.89 -2.35
C LYS A 82 4.23 -17.99 -1.11
N ASP A 83 5.36 -17.42 -0.67
CA ASP A 83 5.46 -16.62 0.54
C ASP A 83 5.80 -15.14 0.24
N ARG A 84 5.87 -14.77 -1.05
CA ARG A 84 6.23 -13.42 -1.50
C ARG A 84 5.28 -12.91 -2.58
N LEU A 85 4.40 -12.01 -2.17
CA LEU A 85 3.60 -11.17 -3.05
C LEU A 85 4.37 -9.87 -3.32
N ARG A 86 4.42 -9.45 -4.59
CA ARG A 86 4.95 -8.15 -5.01
C ARG A 86 3.83 -7.29 -5.56
N ILE A 87 3.80 -6.04 -5.12
CA ILE A 87 2.92 -4.99 -5.66
C ILE A 87 3.83 -3.91 -6.24
N ARG A 88 3.62 -3.54 -7.50
CA ARG A 88 4.40 -2.52 -8.21
C ARG A 88 3.44 -1.51 -8.81
N VAL A 89 3.62 -0.24 -8.45
CA VAL A 89 2.88 0.90 -9.03
C VAL A 89 3.85 1.72 -9.87
N THR A 90 3.52 1.98 -11.12
CA THR A 90 4.33 2.80 -12.03
C THR A 90 3.48 3.75 -12.85
N ASP A 91 4.10 4.82 -13.32
CA ASP A 91 3.58 5.61 -14.44
C ASP A 91 3.28 4.69 -15.64
N SER A 92 2.14 4.90 -16.30
CA SER A 92 1.72 4.09 -17.44
C SER A 92 2.34 4.52 -18.77
N GLN A 93 2.86 5.74 -18.84
CA GLN A 93 3.38 6.36 -20.06
C GLN A 93 4.91 6.45 -20.04
N THR A 94 5.51 6.67 -18.87
CA THR A 94 6.96 6.89 -18.76
C THR A 94 7.65 5.87 -17.84
N GLN A 95 8.83 5.42 -18.25
CA GLN A 95 9.69 4.63 -17.38
C GLN A 95 10.35 5.56 -16.35
N ARG A 96 10.09 5.30 -15.07
CA ARG A 96 10.70 6.01 -13.95
C ARG A 96 11.94 5.26 -13.45
N TRP A 97 12.74 5.94 -12.62
CA TRP A 97 13.89 5.32 -11.99
C TRP A 97 13.49 4.11 -11.14
N GLU A 98 14.17 2.99 -11.35
CA GLU A 98 14.13 1.80 -10.50
C GLU A 98 15.58 1.41 -10.20
N ILE A 99 15.83 0.85 -9.02
CA ILE A 99 17.16 0.30 -8.70
C ILE A 99 17.53 -0.72 -9.79
N PRO A 100 18.69 -0.63 -10.45
CA PRO A 100 19.05 -1.56 -11.52
C PRO A 100 19.06 -3.03 -11.07
N GLN A 101 18.72 -3.95 -11.99
CA GLN A 101 18.63 -5.39 -11.71
C GLN A 101 19.99 -6.02 -11.41
N GLU A 102 21.05 -5.45 -11.96
CA GLU A 102 22.43 -5.83 -11.67
C GLU A 102 22.88 -5.48 -10.25
N ILE A 103 22.24 -4.50 -9.60
CA ILE A 103 22.51 -4.13 -8.20
C ILE A 103 21.67 -4.99 -7.26
N ILE A 104 20.37 -5.12 -7.53
CA ILE A 104 19.46 -5.97 -6.76
C ILE A 104 18.67 -6.86 -7.73
N PRO A 105 19.11 -8.12 -7.93
CA PRO A 105 18.42 -9.06 -8.80
C PRO A 105 17.03 -9.40 -8.27
N ARG A 106 16.01 -9.27 -9.14
CA ARG A 106 14.61 -9.57 -8.83
C ARG A 106 13.98 -10.33 -9.99
N GLN A 107 12.85 -10.98 -9.73
CA GLN A 107 12.11 -11.63 -10.81
C GLN A 107 11.51 -10.57 -11.75
N ASN A 108 11.70 -10.77 -13.04
CA ASN A 108 11.06 -9.98 -14.08
C ASN A 108 9.80 -10.71 -14.52
N ILE A 109 8.64 -10.08 -14.33
CA ILE A 109 7.40 -10.53 -14.93
C ILE A 109 7.29 -9.81 -16.28
N PRO A 110 7.32 -10.51 -17.41
CA PRO A 110 7.28 -9.87 -18.73
C PRO A 110 6.02 -9.01 -18.88
N HIS A 111 6.19 -7.76 -19.32
CA HIS A 111 5.09 -6.83 -19.58
C HIS A 111 4.09 -7.35 -20.64
N ASP A 112 4.53 -8.23 -21.54
CA ASP A 112 3.73 -8.85 -22.62
C ASP A 112 2.69 -9.89 -22.14
N THR A 113 2.65 -10.19 -20.85
CA THR A 113 1.71 -11.19 -20.30
C THR A 113 0.28 -10.67 -20.20
N PHE A 114 0.04 -9.36 -20.34
CA PHE A 114 -1.29 -8.76 -20.31
C PHE A 114 -1.74 -8.33 -21.71
N LYS A 115 -1.88 -9.28 -22.64
CA LYS A 115 -2.67 -9.02 -23.85
C LYS A 115 -4.14 -9.20 -23.50
N PRO A 116 -5.02 -8.22 -23.79
CA PRO A 116 -6.46 -8.46 -23.70
C PRO A 116 -6.79 -9.62 -24.62
N LYS A 117 -7.44 -10.66 -24.10
CA LYS A 117 -8.14 -11.60 -24.97
C LYS A 117 -9.22 -10.80 -25.69
N SER A 118 -8.99 -10.44 -26.94
CA SER A 118 -10.08 -10.14 -27.85
C SER A 118 -10.86 -11.45 -28.00
N TYR A 119 -11.93 -11.61 -27.23
CA TYR A 119 -12.97 -12.60 -27.52
C TYR A 119 -13.69 -12.14 -28.79
N ILE A 120 -13.07 -12.39 -29.94
CA ILE A 120 -13.77 -12.46 -31.22
C ILE A 120 -13.49 -13.86 -31.74
N ASP A 121 -14.34 -14.78 -31.32
CA ASP A 121 -14.93 -15.76 -32.22
C ASP A 121 -16.39 -15.88 -31.77
N GLY A 122 -17.29 -15.55 -32.71
CA GLY A 122 -18.68 -15.24 -32.43
C GLY A 122 -19.52 -16.45 -32.03
N ASP A 123 -20.45 -16.22 -31.12
CA ASP A 123 -21.88 -16.41 -31.36
C ASP A 123 -22.64 -15.59 -30.31
N GLY A 124 -23.77 -15.00 -30.70
CA GLY A 124 -24.48 -14.00 -29.89
C GLY A 124 -25.16 -14.59 -28.65
N ASP A 125 -24.92 -13.96 -27.49
CA ASP A 125 -25.91 -13.85 -26.42
C ASP A 125 -25.59 -12.62 -25.56
N ASP A 126 -26.44 -11.59 -25.66
CA ASP A 126 -26.32 -10.33 -24.94
C ASP A 126 -26.87 -10.51 -23.52
N SER A 127 -26.11 -11.22 -22.69
CA SER A 127 -26.40 -11.39 -21.26
C SER A 127 -25.67 -10.32 -20.44
N PRO A 128 -26.34 -9.65 -19.49
CA PRO A 128 -25.73 -8.56 -18.72
C PRO A 128 -24.56 -9.10 -17.88
N VAL A 129 -23.41 -8.43 -17.99
CA VAL A 129 -22.15 -8.76 -17.32
C VAL A 129 -22.42 -9.03 -15.83
N ASN A 130 -22.30 -10.30 -15.42
CA ASN A 130 -22.53 -10.74 -14.04
C ASN A 130 -21.59 -9.99 -13.08
N HIS A 131 -22.13 -9.25 -12.10
CA HIS A 131 -21.37 -8.56 -11.05
C HIS A 131 -20.40 -9.47 -10.27
N ARG A 132 -20.59 -10.80 -10.31
CA ARG A 132 -19.66 -11.79 -9.74
C ARG A 132 -18.30 -11.84 -10.47
N ALA A 133 -18.27 -11.64 -11.79
CA ALA A 133 -17.02 -11.63 -12.56
C ALA A 133 -16.15 -10.41 -12.23
N LEU A 134 -16.75 -9.27 -11.86
CA LEU A 134 -16.03 -8.08 -11.42
C LEU A 134 -15.37 -8.27 -10.04
N LEU A 135 -16.03 -9.00 -9.12
CA LEU A 135 -15.46 -9.35 -7.81
C LEU A 135 -14.31 -10.36 -7.94
N GLU A 136 -14.42 -11.34 -8.84
CA GLU A 136 -13.32 -12.26 -9.15
C GLU A 136 -12.10 -11.54 -9.74
N ASN A 137 -12.32 -10.51 -10.56
CA ASN A 137 -11.23 -9.73 -11.15
C ASN A 137 -10.44 -8.89 -10.14
N GLN A 138 -10.98 -8.63 -8.95
CA GLN A 138 -10.37 -7.78 -7.94
C GLN A 138 -9.54 -8.54 -6.89
N ILE A 139 -9.59 -9.87 -6.91
CA ILE A 139 -8.90 -10.72 -5.94
C ILE A 139 -7.81 -11.51 -6.65
N LEU A 140 -6.59 -11.45 -6.11
CA LEU A 140 -5.48 -12.30 -6.54
C LEU A 140 -5.09 -13.23 -5.41
N SER A 141 -5.22 -14.54 -5.64
CA SER A 141 -4.83 -15.58 -4.70
C SER A 141 -4.14 -16.75 -5.41
N SER A 142 -3.38 -17.54 -4.67
CA SER A 142 -2.78 -18.78 -5.17
C SER A 142 -3.13 -19.97 -4.27
N PRO A 143 -3.38 -21.19 -4.80
CA PRO A 143 -3.63 -22.37 -3.98
C PRO A 143 -2.48 -22.70 -3.03
N THR A 144 -1.25 -22.34 -3.40
CA THR A 144 -0.03 -22.64 -2.64
C THR A 144 0.40 -21.52 -1.70
N SER A 145 -0.27 -20.36 -1.74
CA SER A 145 0.07 -19.20 -0.91
C SER A 145 -0.99 -18.98 0.16
N ASP A 146 -0.53 -18.54 1.33
CA ASP A 146 -1.42 -18.04 2.37
C ASP A 146 -1.79 -16.56 2.16
N LEU A 147 -1.11 -15.84 1.25
CA LEU A 147 -1.42 -14.43 1.01
C LEU A 147 -2.57 -14.28 0.01
N VAL A 148 -3.43 -13.29 0.26
CA VAL A 148 -4.51 -12.88 -0.64
C VAL A 148 -4.38 -11.38 -0.85
N PHE A 149 -4.29 -10.96 -2.11
CA PHE A 149 -4.37 -9.56 -2.50
C PHE A 149 -5.81 -9.22 -2.90
N THR A 150 -6.32 -8.10 -2.40
CA THR A 150 -7.64 -7.59 -2.76
C THR A 150 -7.52 -6.14 -3.22
N LEU A 151 -8.05 -5.84 -4.39
CA LEU A 151 -8.17 -4.49 -4.93
C LEU A 151 -9.55 -3.94 -4.60
N HIS A 152 -9.61 -2.77 -3.96
CA HIS A 152 -10.85 -2.14 -3.52
C HIS A 152 -11.26 -1.05 -4.50
N ASN A 153 -12.39 -1.25 -5.19
CA ASN A 153 -12.94 -0.28 -6.13
C ASN A 153 -13.77 0.80 -5.42
N THR A 154 -13.10 1.57 -4.60
CA THR A 154 -13.62 2.78 -3.94
C THR A 154 -13.16 4.04 -4.69
N ASN A 155 -13.61 5.22 -4.24
CA ASN A 155 -13.15 6.50 -4.76
C ASN A 155 -12.65 7.40 -3.61
N PRO A 156 -11.32 7.54 -3.40
CA PRO A 156 -10.22 6.92 -4.15
C PRO A 156 -10.15 5.39 -4.01
N PHE A 157 -9.38 4.73 -4.87
CA PHE A 157 -9.17 3.28 -4.79
C PHE A 157 -8.31 2.90 -3.58
N GLY A 158 -8.37 1.63 -3.19
CA GLY A 158 -7.47 1.05 -2.18
C GLY A 158 -7.07 -0.37 -2.53
N PHE A 159 -6.19 -0.96 -1.72
CA PHE A 159 -5.91 -2.40 -1.77
C PHE A 159 -5.49 -2.91 -0.40
N SER A 160 -5.64 -4.22 -0.19
CA SER A 160 -5.15 -4.89 1.01
C SER A 160 -4.49 -6.23 0.70
N VAL A 161 -3.65 -6.67 1.63
CA VAL A 161 -3.05 -8.00 1.67
C VAL A 161 -3.44 -8.67 2.98
N SER A 162 -4.06 -9.84 2.91
CA SER A 162 -4.47 -10.62 4.07
C SER A 162 -3.94 -12.04 4.03
N ARG A 163 -3.98 -12.71 5.18
CA ARG A 163 -3.76 -14.16 5.28
C ARG A 163 -5.06 -14.91 5.04
N LYS A 164 -5.01 -15.95 4.22
CA LYS A 164 -6.11 -16.87 3.93
C LYS A 164 -6.43 -17.74 5.14
N SER A 165 -5.40 -18.16 5.87
CA SER A 165 -5.49 -19.08 7.00
C SER A 165 -6.33 -18.56 8.16
N ASN A 166 -6.27 -17.26 8.45
CA ASN A 166 -6.93 -16.67 9.60
C ASN A 166 -7.69 -15.36 9.31
N GLY A 167 -7.60 -14.83 8.09
CA GLY A 167 -8.26 -13.58 7.69
C GLY A 167 -7.57 -12.31 8.19
N ASP A 168 -6.42 -12.40 8.87
CA ASP A 168 -5.72 -11.22 9.35
C ASP A 168 -5.21 -10.37 8.19
N VAL A 169 -5.50 -9.07 8.22
CA VAL A 169 -5.00 -8.10 7.25
C VAL A 169 -3.59 -7.67 7.66
N LEU A 170 -2.62 -7.87 6.77
CA LEU A 170 -1.20 -7.57 6.98
C LEU A 170 -0.80 -6.20 6.45
N PHE A 171 -1.52 -5.71 5.44
CA PHE A 171 -1.31 -4.43 4.81
C PHE A 171 -2.64 -3.93 4.28
N ASP A 172 -3.01 -2.68 4.59
CA ASP A 172 -4.30 -2.11 4.23
C ASP A 172 -4.14 -0.65 3.79
N ALA A 173 -4.03 -0.44 2.50
CA ALA A 173 -3.99 0.87 1.86
C ALA A 173 -5.39 1.31 1.40
N SER A 174 -6.43 0.96 2.15
CA SER A 174 -7.78 1.50 1.93
C SER A 174 -7.83 2.98 2.34
N PRO A 175 -8.40 3.86 1.51
CA PRO A 175 -8.45 5.29 1.83
C PRO A 175 -9.55 5.59 2.85
N ASP A 176 -9.24 6.48 3.78
CA ASP A 176 -10.21 7.20 4.60
C ASP A 176 -10.55 8.50 3.90
N THR A 177 -11.78 8.63 3.38
CA THR A 177 -12.22 9.81 2.63
C THR A 177 -12.22 11.11 3.44
N THR A 178 -12.13 11.01 4.77
CA THR A 178 -11.99 12.16 5.67
C THR A 178 -10.52 12.56 5.92
N ASN A 179 -9.56 11.75 5.46
CA ASN A 179 -8.13 11.97 5.65
C ASN A 179 -7.34 11.69 4.36
N SER A 180 -7.02 12.75 3.62
CA SER A 180 -6.21 12.68 2.40
C SER A 180 -4.78 12.13 2.62
N GLY A 181 -4.29 12.11 3.86
CA GLY A 181 -3.01 11.48 4.21
C GLY A 181 -3.00 9.96 4.03
N THR A 182 -4.17 9.34 3.84
CA THR A 182 -4.29 7.90 3.56
C THR A 182 -4.30 7.57 2.07
N PHE A 183 -4.46 8.56 1.20
CA PHE A 183 -4.60 8.32 -0.23
C PHE A 183 -3.25 7.93 -0.85
N LEU A 184 -3.26 7.07 -1.87
CA LEU A 184 -2.10 6.96 -2.76
C LEU A 184 -1.97 8.28 -3.53
N VAL A 185 -0.85 8.97 -3.34
CA VAL A 185 -0.48 10.15 -4.15
C VAL A 185 0.79 9.81 -4.90
N PHE A 186 0.81 10.09 -6.21
CA PHE A 186 1.92 9.77 -7.08
C PHE A 186 2.22 10.96 -7.97
N LYS A 187 3.34 11.63 -7.67
CA LYS A 187 3.90 12.77 -8.40
C LYS A 187 5.34 12.44 -8.77
N ASP A 188 5.96 13.33 -9.55
CA ASP A 188 7.34 13.09 -10.00
C ASP A 188 8.34 12.97 -8.82
N GLN A 189 8.22 13.85 -7.82
CA GLN A 189 9.15 13.91 -6.68
C GLN A 189 8.48 13.65 -5.33
N TYR A 190 7.25 13.13 -5.34
CA TYR A 190 6.49 12.85 -4.14
C TYR A 190 5.61 11.61 -4.34
N ILE A 191 5.85 10.59 -3.52
CA ILE A 191 5.03 9.39 -3.45
C ILE A 191 4.55 9.23 -2.01
N GLN A 192 3.25 9.11 -1.84
CA GLN A 192 2.59 8.84 -0.57
C GLN A 192 1.94 7.46 -0.64
N LEU A 193 2.30 6.57 0.28
CA LEU A 193 1.64 5.30 0.51
C LEU A 193 1.37 5.13 2.00
N SER A 194 0.12 4.81 2.34
CA SER A 194 -0.30 4.57 3.72
C SER A 194 -0.79 3.14 3.88
N SER A 195 -0.50 2.53 5.02
CA SER A 195 -1.18 1.32 5.48
C SER A 195 -1.75 1.55 6.87
N SER A 196 -3.02 1.22 7.05
CA SER A 196 -3.59 1.09 8.39
C SER A 196 -2.99 -0.14 9.07
N LEU A 197 -2.80 -0.06 10.40
CA LEU A 197 -2.31 -1.14 11.25
C LEU A 197 -3.16 -1.26 12.51
N PRO A 198 -3.53 -2.48 12.93
CA PRO A 198 -4.24 -2.69 14.18
C PRO A 198 -3.33 -2.39 15.38
N VAL A 199 -3.66 -1.34 16.14
CA VAL A 199 -2.86 -0.84 17.26
C VAL A 199 -2.52 -1.92 18.30
N ASP A 200 -3.50 -2.76 18.62
CA ASP A 200 -3.37 -3.77 19.68
C ASP A 200 -2.68 -5.05 19.23
N LYS A 201 -2.37 -5.18 17.93
CA LYS A 201 -1.77 -6.38 17.35
C LYS A 201 -0.43 -6.12 16.70
N SER A 202 -0.13 -4.93 16.19
CA SER A 202 1.11 -4.69 15.46
C SER A 202 2.28 -4.29 16.35
N SER A 203 3.46 -4.87 16.09
CA SER A 203 4.74 -4.45 16.66
C SER A 203 5.78 -4.38 15.58
N LEU A 204 6.17 -3.14 15.26
CA LEU A 204 7.06 -2.85 14.13
C LEU A 204 8.51 -2.77 14.56
N TYR A 205 9.38 -3.31 13.69
CA TYR A 205 10.83 -3.32 13.84
C TYR A 205 11.49 -3.08 12.48
N GLY A 206 12.61 -2.36 12.42
CA GLY A 206 13.35 -2.12 11.17
C GLY A 206 13.38 -0.64 10.78
N LEU A 207 13.17 -0.35 9.49
CA LEU A 207 13.22 0.99 8.88
C LEU A 207 14.52 1.76 9.16
N GLY A 208 15.66 1.06 9.24
CA GLY A 208 16.94 1.67 9.59
C GLY A 208 17.56 2.53 8.48
N GLU A 209 18.68 3.22 8.74
CA GLU A 209 19.46 3.21 9.97
C GLU A 209 19.15 4.42 10.89
N HIS A 210 18.77 4.13 12.14
CA HIS A 210 18.51 5.11 13.21
C HIS A 210 19.00 4.54 14.53
N THR A 211 19.68 5.36 15.36
CA THR A 211 19.87 4.99 16.76
C THR A 211 18.60 5.30 17.55
N LYS A 212 18.04 4.26 18.19
CA LYS A 212 16.79 4.29 18.95
C LYS A 212 16.99 3.76 20.36
N SER A 213 16.20 4.28 21.30
CA SER A 213 16.19 3.80 22.70
C SER A 213 15.53 2.41 22.85
N THR A 214 14.73 2.00 21.87
CA THR A 214 14.03 0.72 21.85
C THR A 214 14.17 0.05 20.49
N LEU A 215 14.19 -1.29 20.48
CA LEU A 215 14.16 -2.05 19.22
C LEU A 215 12.79 -1.95 18.53
N LYS A 216 11.71 -2.02 19.31
CA LYS A 216 10.34 -1.76 18.83
C LYS A 216 10.19 -0.28 18.46
N LEU A 217 9.68 0.00 17.27
CA LEU A 217 9.35 1.34 16.82
C LEU A 217 8.18 1.91 17.62
N GLN A 218 8.28 3.17 18.00
CA GLN A 218 7.22 3.86 18.73
C GLN A 218 6.24 4.53 17.75
N ALA A 219 4.98 4.64 18.15
CA ALA A 219 3.98 5.36 17.38
C ALA A 219 4.31 6.87 17.32
N ASN A 220 3.79 7.56 16.32
CA ASN A 220 3.96 9.00 16.10
C ASN A 220 5.43 9.44 15.91
N GLU A 221 6.27 8.55 15.38
CA GLU A 221 7.64 8.89 14.97
C GLU A 221 7.75 9.09 13.46
N THR A 222 8.66 9.97 13.04
CA THR A 222 9.09 10.10 11.64
C THR A 222 10.50 9.52 11.51
N LEU A 223 10.69 8.63 10.54
CA LEU A 223 11.96 7.95 10.26
C LEU A 223 12.42 8.35 8.86
N THR A 224 13.44 9.20 8.79
CA THR A 224 14.02 9.62 7.50
C THR A 224 15.01 8.58 7.01
N LEU A 225 14.91 8.14 5.76
CA LEU A 225 15.88 7.26 5.12
C LEU A 225 16.64 8.06 4.06
N TRP A 226 17.83 8.53 4.44
CA TRP A 226 18.75 9.23 3.56
C TRP A 226 20.16 9.02 4.09
N ASN A 227 21.03 8.35 3.33
CA ASN A 227 22.38 8.07 3.80
C ASN A 227 23.13 9.39 4.05
N ALA A 228 23.55 9.60 5.29
CA ALA A 228 24.23 10.80 5.74
C ALA A 228 25.38 10.46 6.69
N ASP A 229 26.44 11.25 6.63
CA ASP A 229 27.55 11.17 7.57
C ASP A 229 27.18 11.86 8.88
N LEU A 230 26.44 11.13 9.72
CA LEU A 230 25.96 11.58 11.03
C LEU A 230 26.29 10.52 12.08
N ALA A 231 27.00 10.93 13.13
CA ALA A 231 27.44 10.03 14.20
C ALA A 231 26.28 9.27 14.84
N SER A 232 26.44 7.95 15.04
CA SER A 232 25.41 7.06 15.62
C SER A 232 25.08 7.35 17.09
N ALA A 233 25.84 8.22 17.76
CA ALA A 233 25.47 8.72 19.09
C ALA A 233 24.24 9.65 19.05
N ASN A 234 23.91 10.23 17.89
CA ASN A 234 22.74 11.09 17.72
C ASN A 234 21.47 10.24 17.59
N LEU A 235 20.53 10.39 18.52
CA LEU A 235 19.26 9.66 18.48
C LEU A 235 18.30 10.24 17.44
N ASN A 236 17.50 9.36 16.84
CA ASN A 236 16.36 9.72 15.98
C ASN A 236 16.69 10.51 14.70
N VAL A 237 17.93 10.43 14.20
CA VAL A 237 18.33 11.00 12.91
C VAL A 237 18.64 9.88 11.92
N ASN A 238 18.60 10.19 10.62
CA ASN A 238 19.10 9.30 9.57
C ASN A 238 20.64 9.15 9.69
N HIS A 239 21.15 7.95 9.43
CA HIS A 239 22.60 7.66 9.47
C HIS A 239 23.12 7.17 8.11
N TYR A 240 24.13 6.30 8.13
CA TYR A 240 24.92 5.89 6.97
C TYR A 240 24.16 4.97 6.02
N GLY A 241 23.21 4.18 6.55
CA GLY A 241 22.40 3.23 5.79
C GLY A 241 20.92 3.62 5.63
N SER A 242 20.31 3.11 4.57
CA SER A 242 18.86 3.17 4.32
C SER A 242 18.34 1.77 4.04
N HIS A 243 17.51 1.26 4.94
CA HIS A 243 16.93 -0.08 4.92
C HIS A 243 15.40 0.03 5.02
N PRO A 244 14.69 0.28 3.90
CA PRO A 244 13.23 0.43 3.85
C PRO A 244 12.51 -0.93 3.98
N PHE A 245 12.81 -1.64 5.06
CA PHE A 245 12.26 -2.95 5.40
C PHE A 245 11.82 -2.92 6.86
N TYR A 246 10.64 -3.45 7.14
CA TYR A 246 10.16 -3.65 8.49
C TYR A 246 9.57 -5.04 8.67
N ILE A 247 9.56 -5.50 9.91
CA ILE A 247 8.85 -6.69 10.36
C ILE A 247 7.71 -6.21 11.24
N ASP A 248 6.50 -6.72 10.99
CA ASP A 248 5.39 -6.63 11.92
C ASP A 248 5.20 -7.98 12.62
N ASP A 249 5.46 -8.01 13.92
CA ASP A 249 5.23 -9.18 14.76
C ASP A 249 3.87 -9.04 15.47
N PRO A 250 2.87 -9.86 15.11
CA PRO A 250 1.56 -9.78 15.72
C PRO A 250 1.65 -10.17 17.20
N ILE A 251 1.40 -9.23 18.10
CA ILE A 251 1.27 -9.52 19.53
C ILE A 251 0.11 -10.49 19.70
N SER A 252 0.43 -11.73 20.04
CA SER A 252 -0.56 -12.67 20.54
C SER A 252 -1.12 -12.09 21.83
N VAL A 253 -2.36 -11.61 21.81
CA VAL A 253 -3.11 -11.38 23.06
C VAL A 253 -3.13 -12.73 23.76
N ARG A 254 -2.28 -12.91 24.77
CA ARG A 254 -2.40 -14.06 25.67
C ARG A 254 -3.84 -14.02 26.16
N ARG A 255 -4.65 -15.01 25.78
CA ARG A 255 -5.96 -15.23 26.40
C ARG A 255 -5.72 -15.30 27.90
N GLY A 256 -5.96 -14.20 28.59
CA GLY A 256 -5.84 -14.10 30.01
C GLY A 256 -6.84 -15.06 30.63
N GLN A 257 -6.31 -15.97 31.44
CA GLN A 257 -6.92 -16.54 32.63
C GLN A 257 -8.43 -16.86 32.53
N SER A 258 -8.75 -18.13 32.31
CA SER A 258 -9.99 -18.70 32.82
C SER A 258 -10.01 -18.55 34.35
N THR A 259 -10.67 -17.51 34.84
CA THR A 259 -11.08 -17.42 36.24
C THR A 259 -12.37 -18.22 36.40
N GLY A 260 -12.33 -19.24 37.26
CA GLY A 260 -13.50 -19.91 37.83
C GLY A 260 -13.76 -21.32 37.30
N ARG A 261 -13.15 -22.32 37.95
CA ARG A 261 -13.81 -23.61 38.19
C ARG A 261 -14.81 -23.40 39.33
N ASP A 262 -15.97 -24.05 39.18
CA ASP A 262 -16.97 -24.53 40.15
C ASP A 262 -17.22 -23.74 41.43
#